data_AF-A0A1Q7QX79-F1
#
_entry.id   AF-A0A1Q7QX79-F1
#
_cell.length_a   1.000
_cell.length_b   1.000
_cell.length_c   1.000
_cell.angle_alpha   90.00
_cell.angle_beta   90.00
_cell.angle_gamma   90.00
#
_symmetry.space_group_name_H-M   'P 1'
#
loop_
_entity.id
_entity.type
_entity.pdbx_description
1 polymer ?
#
loop_
_entity_poly.entity_id
_entity_poly.type
_entity_poly.pdbx_seq_one_letter_code
_entity_poly.pdbx_strand_id
1 'polypeptide(L)'
;MNERCVVHWLDIFGGRFSETLGCGKRKDRNSIRFLFEGGTGPLQNTFTRNPRNGAWSMVIDQKDAKGKWTTFAHESLQRAS
;
A
#
# COMPACT_ATOMS: atom_id res chain seq x y z
N MET A 1 -13.63 2.87 -17.85
CA MET A 1 -13.17 1.57 -17.31
C MET A 1 -12.86 1.76 -15.82
N ASN A 2 -13.50 0.98 -14.95
CA ASN A 2 -13.22 0.99 -13.52
C ASN A 2 -12.06 0.01 -13.27
N GLU A 3 -10.83 0.50 -13.39
CA GLU A 3 -9.62 -0.30 -13.20
C GLU A 3 -9.43 -0.61 -11.71
N ARG A 4 -10.18 -1.61 -11.23
CA ARG A 4 -9.99 -2.18 -9.90
C ARG A 4 -8.79 -3.13 -9.96
N CYS A 5 -7.73 -2.78 -9.27
CA CYS A 5 -6.61 -3.70 -9.05
C CYS A 5 -6.82 -4.45 -7.73
N VAL A 6 -6.23 -5.64 -7.63
CA VAL A 6 -6.19 -6.42 -6.39
C VAL A 6 -4.72 -6.73 -6.09
N VAL A 7 -4.37 -6.73 -4.81
CA VAL A 7 -3.05 -7.14 -4.35
C VAL A 7 -3.18 -8.15 -3.21
N HIS A 8 -2.30 -9.15 -3.23
CA HIS A 8 -2.08 -10.08 -2.13
C HIS A 8 -0.70 -9.78 -1.55
N TRP A 9 -0.64 -9.33 -0.30
CA TRP A 9 0.62 -9.31 0.43
C TRP A 9 0.82 -10.68 1.04
N LEU A 10 1.95 -11.30 0.74
CA LEU A 10 2.33 -12.59 1.27
C LEU A 10 3.71 -12.40 1.89
N ASP A 11 3.76 -12.32 3.20
CA ASP A 11 5.02 -12.22 3.92
C ASP A 11 4.94 -12.94 5.28
N ILE A 12 6.08 -13.39 5.79
CA ILE A 12 6.16 -14.17 7.04
C ILE A 12 5.92 -13.33 8.30
N PHE A 13 6.07 -12.01 8.21
CA PHE A 13 5.73 -11.04 9.26
C PHE A 13 4.26 -10.62 9.20
N GLY A 14 3.59 -10.89 8.08
CA GLY A 14 2.36 -10.29 7.61
C GLY A 14 1.10 -10.91 8.17
N GLY A 15 1.19 -11.76 9.20
CA GLY A 15 0.11 -12.34 10.01
C GLY A 15 -1.28 -12.36 9.37
N ARG A 16 -2.29 -11.89 10.12
CA ARG A 16 -3.68 -11.79 9.63
C ARG A 16 -3.88 -10.78 8.48
N PHE A 17 -2.92 -9.90 8.22
CA PHE A 17 -3.02 -8.93 7.12
C PHE A 17 -2.84 -9.58 5.75
N SER A 18 -2.05 -10.66 5.68
CA SER A 18 -1.87 -11.46 4.46
C SER A 18 -3.12 -12.25 4.08
N GLU A 19 -4.06 -12.43 5.02
CA GLU A 19 -5.37 -13.05 4.76
C GLU A 19 -6.34 -12.09 4.05
N THR A 20 -6.10 -10.77 4.13
CA THR A 20 -7.02 -9.76 3.58
C THR A 20 -6.56 -9.27 2.21
N LEU A 21 -7.48 -9.34 1.24
CA LEU A 21 -7.27 -8.77 -0.09
C LEU A 21 -7.16 -7.25 -0.04
N GLY A 22 -6.10 -6.70 -0.63
CA GLY A 22 -5.99 -5.28 -0.87
C GLY A 22 -6.73 -4.89 -2.14
N CYS A 23 -7.61 -3.89 -2.06
CA CYS A 23 -8.28 -3.34 -3.24
C CYS A 23 -7.62 -2.02 -3.65
N GLY A 24 -7.15 -1.98 -4.89
CA GLY A 24 -6.38 -0.89 -5.47
C GLY A 24 -7.23 0.04 -6.33
N LYS A 25 -6.96 1.34 -6.22
CA LYS A 25 -7.39 2.36 -7.17
C LYS A 25 -6.22 3.27 -7.51
N ARG A 26 -6.15 3.68 -8.77
CA ARG A 26 -5.18 4.69 -9.20
C ARG A 26 -5.45 5.99 -8.46
N LYS A 27 -4.44 6.54 -7.79
CA LYS A 27 -4.54 7.77 -7.00
C LYS A 27 -4.18 8.98 -7.86
N ASP A 28 -3.15 8.85 -8.69
CA ASP A 28 -2.78 9.82 -9.72
C ASP A 28 -2.07 9.11 -10.90
N ARG A 29 -1.46 9.86 -11.82
CA ARG A 29 -0.80 9.30 -13.00
C ARG A 29 0.27 8.25 -12.67
N ASN A 30 1.02 8.43 -11.58
CA ASN A 30 2.18 7.63 -11.22
C ASN A 30 1.99 6.84 -9.92
N SER A 31 0.80 6.89 -9.31
CA SER A 31 0.55 6.24 -8.03
C SER A 31 -0.71 5.39 -7.99
N ILE A 32 -0.62 4.30 -7.24
CA ILE A 32 -1.73 3.40 -6.92
C ILE A 32 -1.84 3.28 -5.40
N ARG A 33 -3.07 3.34 -4.89
CA ARG A 33 -3.35 3.13 -3.48
C ARG A 33 -4.19 1.87 -3.31
N PHE A 34 -3.72 0.99 -2.44
CA PHE A 34 -4.44 -0.18 -1.97
C PHE A 34 -5.00 0.07 -0.57
N LEU A 35 -6.24 -0.38 -0.34
CA LEU A 35 -6.88 -0.40 0.97
C LEU A 35 -7.09 -1.85 1.41
N PHE A 36 -6.74 -2.14 2.66
CA PHE A 36 -6.98 -3.40 3.34
C PHE A 36 -7.92 -3.13 4.52
N GLU A 37 -9.02 -3.88 4.62
CA GLU A 37 -10.02 -3.72 5.69
C GLU A 37 -9.95 -4.89 6.71
N GLY A 38 -8.73 -5.26 7.11
CA GLY A 38 -8.49 -6.38 8.03
C GLY A 38 -8.99 -6.11 9.46
N GLY A 39 -9.14 -7.19 10.25
CA GLY A 39 -9.77 -7.16 11.58
C GLY A 39 -9.07 -6.30 12.65
N THR A 40 -7.83 -5.87 12.42
CA THR A 40 -7.07 -4.97 13.30
C THR A 40 -7.20 -3.50 12.91
N GLY A 41 -7.99 -3.18 11.88
CA GLY A 41 -8.22 -1.83 11.37
C GLY A 41 -7.67 -1.63 9.97
N PRO A 42 -8.10 -0.54 9.29
CA PRO A 42 -7.79 -0.37 7.89
C PRO A 42 -6.35 0.11 7.68
N LEU A 43 -5.72 -0.40 6.63
CA LEU A 43 -4.37 -0.06 6.20
C LEU A 43 -4.41 0.47 4.77
N GLN A 44 -3.71 1.58 4.51
CA GLN A 44 -3.49 2.10 3.17
C GLN A 44 -2.04 1.87 2.77
N ASN A 45 -1.84 1.30 1.58
CA ASN A 45 -0.51 1.17 0.99
C ASN A 45 -0.48 1.93 -0.34
N THR A 46 0.30 3.01 -0.43
CA THR A 46 0.42 3.83 -1.64
C THR A 46 1.78 3.62 -2.29
N PHE A 47 1.78 3.09 -3.50
CA PHE A 47 2.97 2.99 -4.35
C PHE A 47 3.03 4.19 -5.28
N THR A 48 4.20 4.82 -5.38
CA THR A 48 4.44 5.91 -6.32
C THR A 48 5.70 5.63 -7.13
N ARG A 49 5.58 5.63 -8.46
CA ARG A 49 6.74 5.51 -9.35
C ARG A 49 7.37 6.87 -9.58
N ASN A 50 8.67 6.99 -9.35
CA ASN A 50 9.44 8.14 -9.81
C ASN A 50 9.68 8.02 -11.32
N PRO A 51 9.15 8.94 -12.15
CA PRO A 51 9.28 8.83 -13.60
C PRO A 51 10.71 9.09 -14.09
N ARG A 52 11.56 9.75 -13.30
CA ARG A 52 12.92 10.14 -13.71
C ARG A 52 13.90 8.97 -13.67
N ASN A 53 13.82 8.14 -12.64
CA ASN A 53 14.77 7.05 -12.41
C ASN A 53 14.10 5.66 -12.31
N GLY A 54 12.77 5.60 -12.39
CA GLY A 54 12.03 4.34 -12.33
C GLY A 54 12.01 3.67 -10.95
N ALA A 55 12.58 4.30 -9.91
CA ALA A 55 12.44 3.84 -8.54
C ALA A 55 11.00 4.00 -8.06
N TRP A 56 10.63 3.26 -7.03
CA TRP A 56 9.32 3.34 -6.40
C TRP A 56 9.47 3.77 -4.95
N SER A 57 8.46 4.46 -4.42
CA SER A 57 8.24 4.59 -2.99
C SER A 57 6.98 3.85 -2.58
N MET A 58 6.99 3.30 -1.37
CA MET A 58 5.86 2.65 -0.74
C MET A 58 5.60 3.36 0.60
N VAL A 59 4.41 3.95 0.75
CA VAL A 59 3.98 4.58 2.01
C VAL A 59 2.83 3.78 2.58
N ILE A 60 3.02 3.30 3.81
CA ILE A 60 2.00 2.56 4.56
C ILE A 60 1.44 3.49 5.63
N ASP A 61 0.14 3.77 5.54
CA ASP A 61 -0.60 4.54 6.54
C ASP A 61 -1.59 3.63 7.29
N GLN A 62 -1.71 3.84 8.59
CA GLN A 62 -2.69 3.17 9.46
C GLN A 62 -3.45 4.20 10.27
N LYS A 63 -4.63 3.84 10.77
CA LYS A 63 -5.34 4.67 11.74
C LYS A 63 -4.72 4.52 13.13
N ASP A 64 -4.39 5.64 13.76
CA ASP A 64 -4.01 5.67 15.17
C ASP A 64 -5.20 5.36 16.09
N ALA A 65 -4.96 5.34 17.40
CA ALA A 65 -6.00 5.10 18.41
C ALA A 65 -7.16 6.11 18.37
N LYS A 66 -6.99 7.27 17.72
CA LYS A 66 -8.02 8.30 17.53
C LYS A 66 -8.69 8.21 16.15
N GLY A 67 -8.36 7.20 15.36
CA GLY A 67 -8.90 6.98 14.03
C GLY A 67 -8.26 7.85 12.93
N LYS A 68 -7.18 8.58 13.23
CA LYS A 68 -6.50 9.46 12.27
C LYS A 68 -5.46 8.66 11.49
N TRP A 69 -5.41 8.85 10.17
CA TRP A 69 -4.34 8.29 9.34
C TRP A 69 -2.98 8.86 9.75
N THR A 70 -2.06 7.97 10.07
CA THR A 70 -0.66 8.27 10.36
C THR A 70 0.24 7.34 9.55
N THR A 71 1.41 7.85 9.15
CA THR A 71 2.39 7.03 8.46
C THR A 71 3.01 6.05 9.44
N PHE A 72 2.88 4.78 9.09
CA PHE A 72 3.49 3.66 9.81
C PHE A 72 4.89 3.36 9.24
N ALA A 73 5.02 3.33 7.91
CA ALA A 73 6.29 3.03 7.25
C ALA A 73 6.43 3.77 5.92
N HIS A 74 7.68 4.03 5.54
CA HIS A 74 8.05 4.55 4.22
C HIS A 74 9.26 3.77 3.71
N GLU A 75 9.11 3.15 2.55
CA GLU A 75 10.17 2.39 1.89
C GLU A 75 10.50 2.96 0.51
N SER A 76 11.77 2.85 0.13
CA SER A 76 12.25 3.10 -1.22
C SER A 76 12.61 1.78 -1.88
N LEU A 77 12.03 1.53 -3.05
CA LEU A 77 12.14 0.28 -3.80
C LEU A 77 12.90 0.57 -5.09
N GLN A 78 13.98 -0.18 -5.34
CA GLN A 78 14.76 -0.10 -6.56
C GLN A 78 14.85 -1.48 -7.20
N ARG A 79 15.05 -1.49 -8.52
CA ARG A 79 15.31 -2.74 -9.25
C ARG A 79 16.64 -3.31 -8.76
N ALA A 80 16.65 -4.59 -8.35
CA ALA A 80 17.89 -5.30 -8.08
C ALA A 80 18.71 -5.42 -9.38
N SER A 81 20.02 -5.20 -9.27
CA SER A 81 21.00 -5.29 -10.37
C SER A 81 21.13 -6.70 -10.92
#